data_AF-A0A7C6F3J4-F1
#
_entry.id   AF-A0A7C6F3J4-F1
#
_cell.length_a   1.000
_cell.length_b   1.000
_cell.length_c   1.000
_cell.angle_alpha   90.00
_cell.angle_beta   90.00
_cell.angle_gamma   90.00
#
_symmetry.space_group_name_H-M   'P 1'
#
loop_
_entity.id
_entity.type
_entity.pdbx_description
1 polymer ?
#
loop_
_entity_poly.entity_id
_entity_poly.type
_entity_poly.pdbx_seq_one_letter_code
_entity_poly.pdbx_strand_id
1 'polypeptide(L)' 'PHNAHTYWLGCENCHPAIFVMGKGKNKMSMVEISEGKWCGRCHGKVAFPLTDCSRCHTQKKG' A
#
# COMPACT_ATOMS: atom_id res chain seq x y z
N PRO A 1 3.65 7.15 4.17
CA PRO A 1 2.35 6.50 3.85
C PRO A 1 1.20 6.94 4.76
N HIS A 2 1.34 6.82 6.09
CA HIS A 2 0.25 7.05 7.05
C HIS A 2 -0.48 8.38 6.86
N ASN A 3 0.20 9.53 6.81
CA ASN A 3 -0.45 10.85 6.75
C ASN A 3 -1.55 10.97 5.68
N ALA A 4 -1.33 10.40 4.48
CA ALA A 4 -2.32 10.47 3.40
C ALA A 4 -3.49 9.48 3.58
N HIS A 5 -3.28 8.38 4.31
CA HIS A 5 -4.29 7.34 4.52
C HIS A 5 -5.11 7.58 5.78
N THR A 6 -4.48 8.11 6.84
CA THR A 6 -5.13 8.39 8.13
C THR A 6 -6.01 9.63 8.13
N TYR A 7 -6.03 10.39 7.02
CA TYR A 7 -6.98 11.49 6.86
C TYR A 7 -8.43 10.98 6.74
N TRP A 8 -8.62 9.81 6.09
CA TRP A 8 -9.94 9.21 5.88
C TRP A 8 -10.13 7.86 6.59
N LEU A 9 -9.05 7.13 6.89
CA LEU A 9 -9.11 5.75 7.38
C LEU A 9 -8.54 5.64 8.80
N GLY A 10 -9.19 4.82 9.63
CA GLY A 10 -8.66 4.38 10.93
C GLY A 10 -7.56 3.33 10.79
N CYS A 11 -6.77 3.13 11.84
CA CYS A 11 -5.64 2.19 11.88
C CYS A 11 -6.06 0.74 11.58
N GLU A 12 -7.23 0.34 12.05
CA GLU A 12 -7.85 -0.97 11.90
C GLU A 12 -8.17 -1.35 10.45
N ASN A 13 -8.27 -0.35 9.55
CA ASN A 13 -8.44 -0.60 8.12
C ASN A 13 -7.21 -1.26 7.49
N CYS A 14 -6.04 -1.11 8.13
CA CYS A 14 -4.76 -1.60 7.64
C CYS A 14 -4.16 -2.66 8.58
N HIS A 15 -4.26 -2.46 9.89
CA HIS A 15 -3.55 -3.23 10.89
C HIS A 15 -4.50 -4.07 11.76
N PRO A 16 -4.10 -5.29 12.15
CA PRO A 16 -2.90 -6.03 11.69
C PRO A 16 -3.13 -6.81 10.38
N ALA A 17 -4.34 -6.75 9.82
CA ALA A 17 -4.80 -7.67 8.78
C ALA A 17 -4.05 -7.54 7.45
N ILE A 18 -3.82 -6.32 6.98
CA ILE A 18 -3.13 -6.06 5.70
C ILE A 18 -1.63 -5.87 5.94
N PHE A 19 -1.27 -5.15 6.99
CA PHE A 19 0.11 -4.86 7.33
C PHE A 19 0.35 -5.19 8.80
N VAL A 20 1.51 -5.79 9.10
CA VAL A 20 1.99 -5.83 10.49
C VAL A 20 2.48 -4.43 10.90
N MET A 21 2.32 -4.10 12.18
CA MET A 21 2.77 -2.83 12.76
C MET A 21 4.31 -2.80 12.93
N GLY A 22 5.02 -2.73 11.81
CA GLY A 22 6.48 -2.69 11.80
C GLY A 22 7.05 -2.29 10.45
N LYS A 23 7.92 -1.26 10.44
CA LYS A 23 8.58 -0.79 9.22
C LYS A 23 9.46 -1.92 8.63
N GLY A 24 9.28 -2.21 7.35
CA GLY A 24 10.07 -3.23 6.63
C GLY A 24 9.77 -4.68 7.01
N LYS A 25 8.73 -4.94 7.83
CA LYS A 25 8.36 -6.31 8.24
C LYS A 25 7.45 -7.03 7.24
N ASN A 26 6.71 -6.28 6.43
CA ASN A 26 5.89 -6.81 5.35
C ASN A 26 6.75 -6.98 4.09
N LYS A 27 6.97 -8.22 3.65
CA LYS A 27 7.63 -8.52 2.38
C LYS A 27 6.59 -8.48 1.28
N MET A 28 6.54 -7.39 0.54
CA MET A 28 5.56 -7.17 -0.52
C MET A 28 6.22 -7.28 -1.89
N SER A 29 5.50 -7.83 -2.85
CA SER A 29 5.87 -7.79 -4.27
C SER A 29 4.81 -7.08 -5.11
N MET A 30 5.22 -6.56 -6.28
CA MET A 30 4.26 -5.98 -7.23
C MET A 30 3.28 -7.01 -7.78
N VAL A 31 3.67 -8.28 -7.87
CA VAL A 31 2.80 -9.39 -8.26
C VAL A 31 1.66 -9.52 -7.26
N GLU A 32 1.97 -9.65 -5.96
CA GLU A 32 0.94 -9.72 -4.91
C GLU A 32 0.06 -8.48 -4.85
N ILE A 33 0.64 -7.29 -5.08
CA ILE A 33 -0.12 -6.04 -5.16
C ILE A 33 -1.13 -6.11 -6.32
N SER A 34 -0.73 -6.60 -7.49
CA SER A 34 -1.64 -6.76 -8.64
C SER A 34 -2.75 -7.80 -8.38
N GLU A 35 -2.49 -8.79 -7.53
CA GLU A 35 -3.48 -9.78 -7.07
C GLU A 35 -4.44 -9.24 -6.00
N GLY A 36 -4.31 -7.96 -5.62
CA GLY A 36 -5.19 -7.31 -4.65
C GLY A 36 -4.76 -7.43 -3.19
N LYS A 37 -3.52 -7.89 -2.93
CA LYS A 37 -2.91 -7.85 -1.59
C LYS A 37 -2.26 -6.48 -1.33
N TRP A 38 -1.91 -6.21 -0.08
CA TRP A 38 -1.19 -5.00 0.32
C TRP A 38 -1.87 -3.71 -0.18
N CYS A 39 -1.13 -2.85 -0.89
CA CYS A 39 -1.64 -1.63 -1.51
C CYS A 39 -2.79 -1.90 -2.51
N GLY A 40 -2.76 -3.04 -3.20
CA GLY A 40 -3.76 -3.43 -4.19
C GLY A 40 -5.12 -3.78 -3.61
N ARG A 41 -5.24 -3.85 -2.27
CA ARG A 41 -6.54 -3.96 -1.60
C ARG A 41 -7.45 -2.77 -1.95
N CYS A 42 -6.86 -1.59 -2.14
CA CYS A 42 -7.55 -0.34 -2.42
C CYS A 42 -7.13 0.33 -3.74
N HIS A 43 -5.83 0.38 -4.04
CA HIS A 43 -5.31 1.01 -5.26
C HIS A 43 -5.67 0.20 -6.50
N GLY A 44 -6.31 0.85 -7.48
CA GLY A 44 -6.90 0.20 -8.67
C GLY A 44 -8.38 -0.18 -8.51
N LYS A 45 -8.98 -0.01 -7.33
CA LYS A 45 -10.42 -0.23 -7.08
C LYS A 45 -11.13 1.03 -6.60
N VAL A 46 -10.58 1.65 -5.56
CA VAL A 46 -11.16 2.84 -4.89
C VAL A 46 -10.17 4.01 -4.78
N ALA A 47 -8.90 3.76 -5.11
CA ALA A 47 -7.85 4.76 -5.22
C ALA A 47 -7.16 4.65 -6.59
N PHE A 48 -6.26 5.58 -6.88
CA PHE A 48 -5.56 5.68 -8.18
C PHE A 48 -4.98 4.33 -8.67
N PRO A 49 -4.85 4.15 -10.00
CA PRO A 49 -4.44 2.88 -10.58
C PRO A 49 -2.98 2.52 -10.26
N LEU A 50 -2.70 1.22 -10.15
CA LEU A 50 -1.36 0.68 -9.88
C LEU A 50 -0.33 0.96 -11.00
N THR A 51 -0.81 1.39 -12.17
CA THR A 51 0.03 1.77 -13.32
C THR A 51 0.69 3.13 -13.16
N ASP A 52 0.28 3.96 -12.19
CA ASP A 52 0.96 5.22 -11.87
C ASP A 52 2.17 4.98 -10.95
N CYS A 53 3.20 4.36 -11.52
CA CYS A 53 4.41 3.89 -10.83
C CYS A 53 5.08 4.98 -9.97
N SER A 54 5.04 6.23 -10.46
CA SER A 54 5.74 7.37 -9.87
C SER A 54 5.23 7.74 -8.47
N ARG A 55 3.96 7.42 -8.17
CA ARG A 55 3.33 7.78 -6.88
C ARG A 55 3.86 6.98 -5.70
N CYS A 56 4.40 5.79 -5.96
CA CYS A 56 4.97 4.92 -4.93
C CYS A 56 6.50 4.83 -5.05
N HIS A 57 7.03 4.80 -6.27
CA HIS A 57 8.46 4.69 -6.56
C HIS A 57 9.13 6.06 -6.67
N THR A 58 9.04 6.84 -5.60
CA THR A 58 9.58 8.22 -5.55
C THR A 58 11.10 8.28 -5.37
N GLN A 59 11.73 7.15 -5.09
CA GLN A 59 13.19 7.02 -5.04
C GLN A 59 13.62 5.95 -6.04
N LYS A 60 14.75 6.16 -6.72
CA LYS A 60 15.37 5.11 -7.53
C LYS A 60 15.63 3.90 -6.62
N LYS A 61 15.23 2.71 -7.06
CA LYS A 61 15.69 1.47 -6.44
C LYS A 61 17.22 1.50 -6.53
N GLY A 62 17.90 1.51 -5.38
CA GLY A 62 19.34 1.30 -5.31
C GLY A 62 19.71 -0.10 -5.76
#